data_AF-A0A8B6G1S7-F1
#
_entry.id   AF-A0A8B6G1S7-F1
#
_cell.length_a   1.000
_cell.length_b   1.000
_cell.length_c   1.000
_cell.angle_alpha   90.00
_cell.angle_beta   90.00
_cell.angle_gamma   90.00
#
_symmetry.space_group_name_H-M   'P 1'
#
loop_
_entity.id
_entity.type
_entity.pdbx_description
1 polymer ?
#
loop_
_entity_poly.entity_id
_entity_poly.type
_entity_poly.pdbx_seq_one_letter_code
_entity_poly.pdbx_strand_id
1 'polypeptide(L)'
;MSASIQKVSDYGSTYTRWGRKQCSGTDTELIYTGFTAGQSHYDSDVSTHFGGASNLLCLPNNPEMSNKSAPGSSFLYGTEYQQTFFGSGAVDEDVPCALCRSKHTYSSVMIPGRKSCYLGWKLEY
;
A
#
# COMPACT_ATOMS: atom_id res chain seq x y z
N MET A 1 3.54 -34.40 12.28
CA MET A 1 4.50 -33.33 11.92
C MET A 1 4.17 -32.14 12.81
N SER A 2 5.07 -31.79 13.73
CA SER A 2 4.86 -30.69 14.67
C SER A 2 5.20 -29.38 13.95
N ALA A 3 4.22 -28.50 13.77
CA ALA A 3 4.47 -27.15 13.30
C ALA A 3 5.01 -26.33 14.48
N SER A 4 6.28 -25.96 14.43
CA SER A 4 6.86 -25.03 15.40
C SER A 4 6.20 -23.67 15.22
N ILE A 5 5.43 -23.23 16.22
CA ILE A 5 5.01 -21.84 16.37
C ILE A 5 6.27 -21.07 16.76
N GLN A 6 6.98 -20.53 15.76
CA GLN A 6 7.99 -19.53 16.06
C GLN A 6 7.26 -18.26 16.51
N LYS A 7 7.51 -17.87 17.76
CA LYS A 7 7.11 -16.57 18.30
C LYS A 7 7.92 -15.51 17.56
N VAL A 8 7.43 -15.07 16.41
CA VAL A 8 7.90 -13.84 15.77
C VAL A 8 7.68 -12.75 16.81
N SER A 9 8.70 -11.97 17.16
CA SER A 9 8.54 -10.85 18.08
C SER A 9 7.42 -9.94 17.58
N ASP A 10 6.37 -9.74 18.39
CA ASP A 10 5.16 -8.96 18.05
C ASP A 10 5.39 -7.45 17.95
N TYR A 11 6.63 -6.98 18.16
CA TYR A 11 6.97 -5.57 18.15
C TYR A 11 7.43 -5.13 16.75
N GLY A 12 6.94 -3.99 16.28
CA GLY A 12 7.31 -3.44 14.99
C GLY A 12 6.34 -2.38 14.49
N SER A 13 6.78 -1.54 13.56
CA SER A 13 5.92 -0.55 12.90
C SER A 13 5.63 -0.98 11.47
N THR A 14 4.39 -0.76 11.02
CA THR A 14 3.98 -1.08 9.65
C THR A 14 4.06 0.15 8.75
N TYR A 15 4.45 -0.06 7.50
CA TYR A 15 4.47 0.99 6.49
C TYR A 15 4.15 0.40 5.11
N THR A 16 3.59 1.22 4.22
CA THR A 16 3.32 0.84 2.84
C THR A 16 4.45 1.33 1.94
N ARG A 17 4.92 0.50 1.01
CA ARG A 17 5.79 0.93 -0.10
C ARG A 17 4.98 1.01 -1.38
N TRP A 18 4.66 2.23 -1.80
CA TRP A 18 3.96 2.48 -3.05
C TRP A 18 4.89 2.30 -4.25
N GLY A 19 4.38 1.74 -5.34
CA GLY A 19 5.13 1.44 -6.56
C GLY A 19 6.16 0.32 -6.43
N ARG A 20 6.04 -0.54 -5.41
CA ARG A 20 6.96 -1.68 -5.17
C ARG A 20 6.17 -2.91 -4.71
N LYS A 21 6.64 -4.10 -5.12
CA LYS A 21 6.07 -5.40 -4.72
C LYS A 21 6.76 -6.05 -3.53
N GLN A 22 7.82 -5.42 -3.01
CA GLN A 22 8.69 -5.99 -1.96
C GLN A 22 9.06 -4.92 -0.93
N CYS A 23 9.48 -5.34 0.25
CA CYS A 23 10.07 -4.46 1.28
C CYS A 23 11.55 -4.15 0.98
N SER A 24 12.11 -3.15 1.65
CA SER A 24 13.56 -2.84 1.59
C SER A 24 14.20 -2.99 2.97
N GLY A 25 15.50 -3.22 2.98
CA GLY A 25 16.26 -3.44 4.21
C GLY A 25 16.25 -4.90 4.67
N THR A 26 17.19 -5.25 5.55
CA THR A 26 17.34 -6.60 6.12
C THR A 26 16.38 -6.86 7.27
N ASP A 27 15.93 -5.80 7.94
CA ASP A 27 15.18 -5.86 9.19
C ASP A 27 13.67 -5.62 8.98
N THR A 28 13.22 -5.82 7.74
CA THR A 28 11.81 -5.67 7.35
C THR A 28 11.25 -7.00 6.83
N GLU A 29 9.95 -7.15 6.94
CA GLU A 29 9.23 -8.30 6.40
C GLU A 29 8.03 -7.86 5.56
N LEU A 30 7.79 -8.58 4.48
CA LEU A 30 6.59 -8.43 3.66
C LEU A 30 5.42 -9.09 4.37
N ILE A 31 4.38 -8.32 4.66
CA ILE A 31 3.10 -8.85 5.14
C ILE A 31 2.30 -9.34 3.93
N TYR A 32 2.08 -8.45 2.95
CA TYR A 32 1.48 -8.80 1.67
C TYR A 32 1.86 -7.79 0.58
N THR A 33 1.66 -8.20 -0.67
CA THR A 33 1.73 -7.34 -1.86
C THR A 33 0.35 -7.21 -2.50
N GLY A 34 0.11 -6.08 -3.16
CA GLY A 34 -1.02 -5.94 -4.04
C GLY A 34 -1.03 -4.66 -4.85
N PHE A 35 -2.19 -4.04 -4.98
CA PHE A 35 -2.41 -2.88 -5.85
C PHE A 35 -2.86 -1.65 -5.07
N THR A 36 -2.38 -0.50 -5.51
CA THR A 36 -2.77 0.79 -4.94
C THR A 36 -4.15 1.16 -5.44
N ALA A 37 -5.05 1.52 -4.54
CA ALA A 37 -6.39 1.96 -4.89
C ALA A 37 -6.81 3.17 -4.04
N GLY A 38 -7.74 3.97 -4.54
CA GLY A 38 -8.23 5.15 -3.85
C GLY A 38 -9.51 5.68 -4.46
N GLN A 39 -9.64 7.00 -4.42
CA GLN A 39 -10.73 7.70 -5.09
C GLN A 39 -10.52 7.73 -6.60
N SER A 40 -11.63 7.85 -7.34
CA SER A 40 -11.60 8.14 -8.77
C SER A 40 -10.83 9.44 -9.04
N HIS A 41 -10.03 9.46 -10.11
CA HIS A 41 -9.41 10.68 -10.63
C HIS A 41 -10.43 11.61 -11.31
N TYR A 42 -11.55 11.08 -11.80
CA TYR A 42 -12.59 11.91 -12.40
C TYR A 42 -13.30 12.77 -11.35
N ASP A 43 -13.27 14.09 -11.58
CA ASP A 43 -13.92 15.08 -10.72
C ASP A 43 -15.44 15.18 -11.02
N SER A 44 -16.20 15.20 -9.92
CA SER A 44 -17.54 15.76 -9.68
C SER A 44 -18.54 16.00 -10.82
N ASP A 45 -19.15 14.93 -11.34
CA ASP A 45 -20.57 14.98 -11.70
C ASP A 45 -21.33 14.14 -10.66
N VAL A 46 -22.54 14.55 -10.28
CA VAL A 46 -23.43 13.76 -9.41
C VAL A 46 -23.75 12.37 -10.00
N SER A 47 -23.44 12.17 -11.29
CA SER A 47 -23.50 10.92 -12.03
C SER A 47 -22.18 10.12 -12.09
N THR A 48 -21.04 10.69 -11.70
CA THR A 48 -19.78 9.94 -11.52
C THR A 48 -19.67 9.47 -10.07
N HIS A 49 -19.63 8.15 -9.90
CA HIS A 49 -19.56 7.52 -8.60
C HIS A 49 -18.27 7.96 -7.86
N PHE A 50 -18.42 8.85 -6.88
CA PHE A 50 -17.32 9.20 -5.98
C PHE A 50 -16.84 7.91 -5.29
N GLY A 51 -15.59 7.54 -5.56
CA GLY A 51 -14.95 6.48 -4.78
C GLY A 51 -14.92 6.87 -3.31
N GLY A 52 -15.17 5.92 -2.41
CA GLY A 52 -15.32 6.20 -0.97
C GLY A 52 -14.01 6.31 -0.19
N ALA A 53 -12.86 6.10 -0.84
CA ALA A 53 -11.57 6.16 -0.18
C ALA A 53 -11.07 7.60 -0.06
N SER A 54 -10.90 8.08 1.18
CA SER A 54 -10.29 9.38 1.47
C SER A 54 -8.76 9.39 1.31
N ASN A 55 -8.13 8.21 1.33
CA ASN A 55 -6.69 7.99 1.20
C ASN A 55 -6.40 6.84 0.24
N LEU A 56 -5.17 6.76 -0.27
CA LEU A 56 -4.70 5.57 -0.97
C LEU A 56 -4.62 4.37 -0.02
N LEU A 57 -5.06 3.22 -0.51
CA LEU A 57 -5.06 1.92 0.16
C LEU A 57 -4.18 0.95 -0.62
N CYS A 58 -3.55 0.02 0.10
CA CYS A 58 -2.87 -1.11 -0.51
C CYS A 58 -3.79 -2.33 -0.44
N LEU A 59 -4.50 -2.63 -1.53
CA LEU A 59 -5.41 -3.77 -1.58
C LEU A 59 -4.62 -5.05 -1.86
N PRO A 60 -4.86 -6.15 -1.13
CA PRO A 60 -4.19 -7.42 -1.38
C PRO A 60 -4.61 -7.98 -2.75
N ASN A 61 -3.71 -8.75 -3.40
CA ASN A 61 -4.00 -9.41 -4.68
C ASN A 61 -5.15 -10.44 -4.61
N ASN A 62 -5.47 -10.91 -3.42
CA ASN A 62 -6.45 -11.95 -3.14
C ASN A 62 -7.45 -11.45 -2.07
N PRO A 63 -8.33 -10.49 -2.41
CA PRO A 63 -9.30 -9.98 -1.46
C PRO A 63 -10.31 -11.06 -1.06
N GLU A 64 -10.65 -11.12 0.22
CA GLU A 64 -11.76 -11.92 0.70
C GLU A 64 -13.07 -11.14 0.50
N MET A 65 -13.97 -11.68 -0.30
CA MET A 65 -15.26 -11.06 -0.58
C MET A 65 -16.32 -11.49 0.43
N SER A 66 -17.03 -10.52 0.99
CA SER A 66 -18.22 -10.78 1.80
C SER A 66 -19.43 -11.06 0.89
N ASN A 67 -20.32 -11.96 1.31
CA ASN A 67 -21.59 -12.22 0.63
C ASN A 67 -22.69 -11.20 0.97
N LYS A 68 -22.37 -10.17 1.75
CA LYS A 68 -23.32 -9.11 2.13
C LYS A 68 -23.45 -8.09 1.00
N SER A 69 -24.67 -7.91 0.52
CA SER A 69 -25.03 -6.82 -0.40
C SER A 69 -25.86 -5.78 0.35
N ALA A 70 -25.57 -4.51 0.12
CA ALA A 70 -26.37 -3.38 0.60
C ALA A 70 -26.83 -2.55 -0.61
N PRO A 71 -28.01 -1.90 -0.55
CA PRO A 71 -28.43 -0.96 -1.58
C PRO A 71 -27.50 0.26 -1.57
N GLY A 72 -26.89 0.55 -2.72
CA GLY A 72 -25.86 1.58 -2.86
C GLY A 72 -24.44 1.01 -2.68
N SER A 73 -23.62 1.13 -3.72
CA SER A 73 -22.23 0.68 -3.72
C SER A 73 -21.29 1.88 -3.69
N SER A 74 -20.26 1.82 -2.84
CA SER A 74 -19.09 2.69 -2.96
C SER A 74 -18.01 1.96 -3.74
N PHE A 75 -17.31 2.70 -4.60
CA PHE A 75 -16.28 2.13 -5.46
C PHE A 75 -14.89 2.45 -4.92
N LEU A 76 -13.95 1.55 -5.18
CA LEU A 76 -12.51 1.77 -5.02
C LEU A 76 -11.89 1.69 -6.41
N TYR A 77 -11.10 2.69 -6.77
CA TYR A 77 -10.49 2.80 -8.09
C TYR A 77 -9.00 2.49 -8.01
N GLY A 78 -8.49 1.68 -8.93
CA GLY A 78 -7.06 1.42 -9.06
C GLY A 78 -6.29 2.70 -9.37
N THR A 79 -5.06 2.78 -8.88
CA THR A 79 -4.10 3.83 -9.27
C THR A 79 -3.22 3.28 -10.36
N GLU A 80 -3.10 3.99 -11.47
CA GLU A 80 -2.26 3.61 -12.62
C GLU A 80 -1.12 4.62 -12.82
N TYR A 81 -0.03 4.16 -13.44
CA TYR A 81 0.99 5.09 -13.94
C TYR A 81 0.52 5.71 -15.25
N GLN A 82 0.47 7.04 -15.30
CA GLN A 82 0.11 7.76 -16.53
C GLN A 82 1.29 8.49 -17.18
N GLN A 83 2.51 8.02 -16.87
CA GLN A 83 3.78 8.64 -17.27
C GLN A 83 4.85 7.58 -17.51
N THR A 84 5.76 7.85 -18.46
CA THR A 84 6.87 6.95 -18.83
C THR A 84 8.08 7.02 -17.88
N PHE A 85 8.03 7.86 -16.84
CA PHE A 85 9.12 7.99 -15.86
C PHE A 85 9.46 6.66 -15.17
N PHE A 86 8.49 5.76 -15.05
CA PHE A 86 8.65 4.45 -14.43
C PHE A 86 9.01 3.33 -15.43
N GLY A 87 9.26 3.69 -16.69
CA GLY A 87 9.48 2.77 -17.81
C GLY A 87 8.48 3.03 -18.93
N SER A 88 8.91 2.87 -20.19
CA SER A 88 8.03 3.08 -21.34
C SER A 88 6.83 2.12 -21.38
N GLY A 89 6.96 0.94 -20.78
CA GLY A 89 5.87 -0.03 -20.64
C GLY A 89 5.00 0.15 -19.40
N ALA A 90 5.30 1.12 -18.53
CA ALA A 90 4.55 1.31 -17.29
C ALA A 90 3.24 2.08 -17.49
N VAL A 91 3.04 2.75 -18.64
CA VAL A 91 1.82 3.52 -18.91
C VAL A 91 0.60 2.60 -18.84
N ASP A 92 -0.43 3.04 -18.11
CA ASP A 92 -1.66 2.31 -17.79
C ASP A 92 -1.45 1.03 -16.95
N GLU A 93 -0.24 0.79 -16.41
CA GLU A 93 -0.04 -0.28 -15.43
C GLU A 93 -0.51 0.14 -14.03
N ASP A 94 -1.19 -0.78 -13.35
CA ASP A 94 -1.56 -0.63 -11.94
C ASP A 94 -0.32 -0.42 -11.07
N VAL A 95 -0.37 0.59 -10.20
CA VAL A 95 0.70 0.91 -9.25
C VAL A 95 0.72 -0.16 -8.16
N PRO A 96 1.76 -1.02 -8.09
CA PRO A 96 1.82 -2.05 -7.08
C PRO A 96 2.10 -1.44 -5.69
N CYS A 97 1.77 -2.17 -4.64
CA CYS A 97 2.12 -1.82 -3.28
C CYS A 97 2.60 -3.04 -2.50
N ALA A 98 3.37 -2.76 -1.44
CA ALA A 98 3.80 -3.76 -0.47
C ALA A 98 3.55 -3.21 0.94
N LEU A 99 2.78 -3.94 1.76
CA LEU A 99 2.66 -3.65 3.18
C LEU A 99 3.78 -4.39 3.92
N CYS A 100 4.58 -3.61 4.64
CA CYS A 100 5.79 -4.08 5.30
C CYS A 100 5.73 -3.84 6.81
N ARG A 101 6.43 -4.68 7.57
CA ARG A 101 6.70 -4.44 8.99
C ARG A 101 8.20 -4.27 9.22
N SER A 102 8.61 -3.24 9.94
CA SER A 102 9.97 -3.12 10.48
C SER A 102 10.03 -3.78 11.86
N LYS A 103 11.02 -4.66 12.07
CA LYS A 103 11.11 -5.50 13.28
C LYS A 103 11.78 -4.80 14.48
N HIS A 104 12.42 -3.64 14.26
CA HIS A 104 13.26 -2.97 15.26
C HIS A 104 12.75 -1.59 15.65
N THR A 105 11.68 -1.09 15.01
CA THR A 105 11.12 0.24 15.30
C THR A 105 9.71 0.16 15.84
N TYR A 106 9.43 1.04 16.80
CA TYR A 106 8.09 1.19 17.38
C TYR A 106 7.23 2.20 16.62
N SER A 107 7.86 3.11 15.89
CA SER A 107 7.18 4.07 15.01
C SER A 107 7.99 4.28 13.74
N SER A 108 7.29 4.47 12.63
CA SER A 108 7.88 4.90 11.37
C SER A 108 6.91 5.83 10.66
N VAL A 109 7.45 6.67 9.78
CA VAL A 109 6.67 7.58 8.95
C VAL A 109 7.26 7.60 7.55
N MET A 110 6.40 7.51 6.54
CA MET A 110 6.80 7.77 5.17
C MET A 110 6.82 9.28 4.95
N ILE A 111 7.95 9.82 4.50
CA ILE A 111 8.06 11.21 4.07
C ILE A 111 8.26 11.21 2.54
N PRO A 112 7.20 11.44 1.75
CA PRO A 112 7.32 11.47 0.30
C PRO A 112 8.21 12.64 -0.16
N GLY A 113 8.88 12.47 -1.30
CA GLY A 113 9.65 13.55 -1.94
C GLY A 113 11.06 13.78 -1.41
N ARG A 114 11.58 12.94 -0.50
CA ARG A 114 12.97 13.07 -0.01
C ARG A 114 13.69 11.74 0.19
N LYS A 115 15.03 11.81 0.16
CA LYS A 115 15.93 10.68 0.42
C LYS A 115 16.71 10.79 1.74
N SER A 116 16.54 11.89 2.47
CA SER A 116 17.23 12.16 3.75
C SER A 116 16.23 12.24 4.90
N CYS A 117 16.70 12.13 6.14
CA CYS A 117 15.86 12.26 7.33
C CYS A 117 15.85 13.69 7.89
N TYR A 118 14.79 14.07 8.64
CA TYR A 118 14.85 15.30 9.44
C TYR A 118 15.82 15.09 10.61
N LEU A 119 16.26 16.18 11.24
CA LEU A 119 17.12 16.08 12.41
C LEU A 119 16.44 15.22 13.50
N GLY A 120 17.18 14.27 14.07
CA GLY A 120 16.66 13.34 15.08
C GLY A 120 15.93 12.11 14.52
N TRP A 121 15.76 12.01 13.20
CA TRP A 121 15.17 10.83 12.54
C TRP A 121 16.25 9.96 11.90
N LYS A 122 16.02 8.65 11.90
CA LYS A 122 16.87 7.65 11.26
C LYS A 122 16.18 7.07 10.03
N LEU A 123 16.95 6.80 8.98
CA LEU A 123 16.43 6.14 7.77
C LEU A 123 16.18 4.66 8.06
N GLU A 124 14.96 4.21 7.79
CA GLU A 124 14.53 2.83 8.07
C GLU A 124 14.49 1.93 6.83
N TYR A 125 14.06 2.44 5.68
CA TYR A 125 13.80 1.66 4.47
C TYR A 125 13.95 2.44 3.18
#